data_AF-A0A926U678-F1
#
_entry.id   AF-A0A926U678-F1
#
_cell.length_a   1.000
_cell.length_b   1.000
_cell.length_c   1.000
_cell.angle_alpha   90.00
_cell.angle_beta   90.00
_cell.angle_gamma   90.00
#
_symmetry.space_group_name_H-M   'P 1'
#
loop_
_entity.id
_entity.type
_entity.pdbx_description
1 polymer ?
#
loop_
_entity_poly.entity_id
_entity_poly.type
_entity_poly.pdbx_seq_one_letter_code
_entity_poly.pdbx_strand_id
1 'polypeptide(L)'
;MGRKKSTTRVLENAMKRASGLKAISPALDFGGSLSLSNFSGTIADLREKIEIYNTTIAIIDSVKTEMAELEKTLGDMSEKMLIGVAFTYGKDSVQYEMAGGVRKSEHIRRRSKPRTKAETPEGQSTKPSAKA
;
A
#
# COMPACT_ATOMS: atom_id res chain seq x y z
N MET A 1 8.30 -2.46 -3.72
CA MET A 1 9.42 -1.51 -3.56
C MET A 1 9.52 -1.17 -2.09
N GLY A 2 10.67 -1.43 -1.45
CA GLY A 2 10.87 -1.13 -0.02
C GLY A 2 10.87 0.38 0.23
N ARG A 3 10.34 0.80 1.37
CA ARG A 3 10.31 2.23 1.72
C ARG A 3 11.74 2.73 1.94
N LYS A 4 12.03 3.95 1.49
CA LYS A 4 13.38 4.54 1.59
C LYS A 4 13.70 4.85 3.05
N LYS A 5 14.80 4.29 3.56
CA LYS A 5 15.34 4.64 4.88
C LYS A 5 15.75 6.11 4.91
N SER A 6 15.50 6.78 6.03
CA SER A 6 15.85 8.18 6.22
C SER A 6 17.34 8.33 6.50
N THR A 7 18.02 9.15 5.69
CA THR A 7 19.37 9.65 5.92
C THR A 7 19.32 11.16 5.75
N THR A 8 19.60 11.92 6.82
CA THR A 8 19.49 13.38 6.78
C THR A 8 20.86 14.02 6.65
N ARG A 9 21.03 14.84 5.60
CA ARG A 9 22.27 15.63 5.40
C ARG A 9 22.54 16.61 6.54
N VAL A 10 21.48 17.03 7.23
CA VAL A 10 21.56 17.91 8.41
C VAL A 10 22.34 17.24 9.53
N LEU A 11 22.10 15.95 9.78
CA LEU A 11 22.75 15.19 10.82
C LEU A 11 24.26 15.04 10.58
N GLU A 12 24.65 14.70 9.34
CA GLU A 12 26.06 14.63 8.94
C GLU A 12 26.78 15.97 9.09
N ASN A 13 26.14 17.05 8.66
CA ASN A 13 26.70 18.39 8.80
C ASN A 13 26.80 18.82 10.26
N ALA A 14 25.81 18.46 11.10
CA ALA A 14 25.84 18.75 12.53
C ALA A 14 26.99 18.03 13.23
N MET A 15 27.28 16.77 12.87
CA MET A 15 28.43 16.03 13.41
C MET A 15 29.76 16.65 13.02
N LYS A 16 29.93 17.01 11.74
CA LYS A 16 31.15 17.67 11.26
C LYS A 16 31.41 18.98 12.01
N ARG A 17 30.34 19.75 12.26
CA ARG A 17 30.43 20.96 13.09
C ARG A 17 30.74 20.64 14.55
N ALA A 18 30.10 19.63 15.14
CA ALA A 18 30.36 19.22 16.52
C ALA A 18 31.83 18.80 16.72
N SER A 19 32.42 18.05 15.77
CA SER A 19 33.85 17.71 15.81
C SER A 19 34.75 18.93 15.69
N GLY A 20 34.40 19.89 14.83
CA GLY A 20 35.15 21.15 14.72
C GLY A 20 35.09 21.99 15.99
N LEU A 21 33.90 22.13 16.58
CA LEU A 21 33.71 22.87 17.84
C LEU A 21 34.45 22.21 19.01
N LYS A 22 34.44 20.87 19.08
CA LYS A 22 35.18 20.11 20.10
C LYS A 22 36.70 20.28 19.96
N ALA A 23 37.22 20.43 18.74
CA ALA A 23 38.64 20.68 18.50
C ALA A 23 39.07 22.10 18.94
N ILE A 24 38.17 23.08 18.90
CA ILE A 24 38.43 24.45 19.36
C ILE A 24 38.47 24.51 20.89
N SER A 25 37.44 24.00 21.56
CA SER A 25 37.39 23.89 23.01
C SER A 25 36.46 22.74 23.43
N PRO A 26 36.94 21.79 24.27
CA PRO A 26 36.12 20.68 24.75
C PRO A 26 34.91 21.10 25.61
N ALA A 27 34.96 22.29 26.22
CA ALA A 27 33.93 22.83 27.10
C ALA A 27 33.36 24.15 26.54
N LEU A 28 33.20 24.22 25.22
CA LEU A 28 32.68 25.40 24.55
C LEU A 28 31.22 25.67 24.98
N ASP A 29 31.03 26.80 25.66
CA ASP A 29 29.74 27.29 26.10
C ASP A 29 29.61 28.77 25.71
N PHE A 30 28.58 29.08 24.93
CA PHE A 30 28.21 30.45 24.57
C PHE A 30 27.12 31.03 25.47
N GLY A 31 26.74 30.28 26.52
CA GLY A 31 25.67 30.64 27.45
C GLY A 31 24.28 30.18 26.99
N GLY A 32 23.41 29.90 27.95
CA GLY A 32 22.03 29.51 27.70
C GLY A 32 21.91 28.12 27.05
N SER A 33 21.21 28.04 25.91
CA SER A 33 21.00 26.79 25.17
C SER A 33 22.13 26.46 24.18
N LEU A 34 23.05 27.39 23.91
CA LEU A 34 24.08 27.26 22.89
C LEU A 34 25.39 26.71 23.47
N SER A 35 25.32 25.52 24.07
CA SER A 35 26.48 24.80 24.57
C SER A 35 26.80 23.59 23.71
N LEU A 36 28.07 23.17 23.68
CA LEU A 36 28.48 21.95 22.97
C LEU A 36 27.76 20.72 23.52
N SER A 37 27.46 20.70 24.83
CA SER A 37 26.69 19.64 25.49
C SER A 37 25.28 19.54 24.90
N ASN A 38 24.52 20.65 24.87
CA ASN A 38 23.17 20.67 24.33
C ASN A 38 23.16 20.32 22.84
N PHE A 39 24.14 20.82 22.07
CA PHE A 39 24.27 20.49 20.66
C PHE A 39 24.54 18.99 20.45
N SER A 40 25.41 18.38 21.25
CA SER A 40 25.66 16.93 21.19
C SER A 40 24.43 16.10 21.59
N GLY A 41 23.66 16.56 22.59
CA GLY A 41 22.39 15.94 23.00
C GLY A 41 21.38 15.93 21.86
N THR A 42 21.13 17.08 21.24
CA THR A 42 20.19 17.16 20.09
C THR A 42 20.62 16.31 18.88
N ILE A 43 21.94 16.15 18.66
CA ILE A 43 22.46 15.23 17.63
C ILE A 43 22.16 13.77 17.99
N ALA A 44 22.31 13.38 19.25
CA ALA A 44 22.01 12.04 19.73
C ALA A 44 20.51 11.74 19.63
N ASP A 45 19.66 12.67 20.06
CA ASP A 45 18.21 12.54 19.96
C ASP A 45 17.75 12.36 18.50
N LEU A 46 18.30 13.17 17.58
CA LEU A 46 17.96 13.06 16.17
C LEU A 46 18.40 11.72 15.57
N ARG A 47 19.57 11.20 15.97
CA ARG A 47 20.03 9.85 15.56
C ARG A 47 19.06 8.78 16.01
N GLU A 48 18.72 8.78 17.30
CA GLU A 48 17.82 7.79 17.88
C GLU A 48 16.46 7.79 17.16
N LYS A 49 15.88 8.97 16.91
CA LYS A 49 14.62 9.07 16.16
C LYS A 49 14.72 8.56 14.73
N ILE A 50 15.85 8.78 14.04
CA ILE A 50 16.08 8.23 12.70
C ILE A 50 16.19 6.70 12.73
N GLU A 51 16.87 6.15 13.73
CA GLU A 51 16.98 4.69 13.89
C GLU A 51 15.63 4.05 14.21
N ILE A 52 14.85 4.63 15.13
CA ILE A 52 13.47 4.21 15.42
C ILE A 52 12.60 4.26 14.16
N TYR A 53 12.70 5.34 13.38
CA TYR A 53 11.94 5.46 12.13
C TYR A 53 12.32 4.36 11.13
N ASN A 54 13.62 4.12 10.93
CA ASN A 54 14.11 3.13 9.97
C ASN A 54 13.78 1.68 10.40
N THR A 55 13.83 1.40 11.69
CA THR A 55 13.43 0.09 12.24
C THR A 55 11.93 -0.12 12.11
N THR A 56 11.12 0.91 12.41
CA THR A 56 9.66 0.87 12.22
C THR A 56 9.30 0.62 10.76
N ILE A 57 10.00 1.23 9.80
CA ILE A 57 9.80 0.92 8.38
C ILE A 57 10.02 -0.57 8.10
N ALA A 58 11.11 -1.14 8.63
CA ALA A 58 11.42 -2.56 8.41
C ALA A 58 10.33 -3.47 9.01
N ILE A 59 9.82 -3.13 10.20
CA ILE A 59 8.71 -3.84 10.84
C ILE A 59 7.42 -3.73 10.00
N ILE A 60 7.09 -2.54 9.49
CA ILE A 60 5.88 -2.39 8.66
C ILE A 60 6.02 -3.20 7.36
N ASP A 61 7.22 -3.22 6.77
CA ASP A 61 7.47 -4.01 5.57
C ASP A 61 7.35 -5.52 5.85
N SER A 62 7.80 -6.02 7.01
CA SER A 62 7.64 -7.42 7.41
C SER A 62 6.18 -7.79 7.68
N VAL A 63 5.44 -6.93 8.40
CA VAL A 63 4.00 -7.13 8.64
C VAL A 63 3.25 -7.16 7.32
N LYS A 64 3.61 -6.31 6.35
CA LYS A 64 3.00 -6.34 5.02
C LYS A 64 3.22 -7.65 4.29
N THR A 65 4.42 -8.23 4.38
CA THR A 65 4.70 -9.52 3.74
C THR A 65 3.91 -10.64 4.40
N GLU A 66 3.84 -10.67 5.74
CA GLU A 66 3.06 -11.65 6.49
C GLU A 66 1.56 -11.56 6.16
N MET A 67 1.02 -10.33 6.07
CA MET A 67 -0.37 -10.12 5.65
C MET A 67 -0.63 -10.66 4.24
N ALA A 68 0.25 -10.40 3.28
CA ALA A 68 0.08 -10.88 1.91
C ALA A 68 0.14 -12.42 1.82
N GLU A 69 1.01 -13.04 2.62
CA GLU A 69 1.07 -14.51 2.73
C GLU A 69 -0.21 -15.07 3.35
N LEU A 70 -0.69 -14.48 4.45
CA LEU A 70 -1.93 -14.87 5.09
C LEU A 70 -3.14 -14.70 4.18
N GLU A 71 -3.25 -13.57 3.46
CA GLU A 71 -4.30 -13.33 2.46
C GLU A 71 -4.31 -14.41 1.39
N LYS A 72 -3.14 -14.81 0.88
CA LYS A 72 -3.02 -15.90 -0.08
C LYS A 72 -3.51 -17.23 0.49
N THR A 73 -3.04 -17.58 1.69
CA THR A 73 -3.46 -18.85 2.33
C THR A 73 -4.96 -18.88 2.62
N LEU A 74 -5.53 -17.76 3.07
CA LEU A 74 -6.96 -17.64 3.34
C LEU A 74 -7.77 -17.71 2.04
N GLY A 75 -7.29 -17.09 0.96
CA GLY A 75 -7.83 -17.24 -0.39
C GLY A 75 -7.90 -18.70 -0.81
N ASP A 76 -6.77 -19.42 -0.78
CA ASP A 76 -6.69 -20.83 -1.14
C ASP A 76 -7.61 -21.71 -0.26
N MET A 77 -7.70 -21.43 1.04
CA MET A 77 -8.61 -22.12 1.95
C MET A 77 -10.08 -21.85 1.62
N SER A 78 -10.43 -20.60 1.33
CA SER A 78 -11.79 -20.22 0.96
C SER A 78 -12.26 -20.92 -0.33
N GLU A 79 -11.38 -21.01 -1.33
CA GLU A 79 -11.64 -21.75 -2.56
C GLU A 79 -11.84 -23.24 -2.28
N LYS A 80 -10.98 -23.84 -1.46
CA LYS A 80 -11.10 -25.26 -1.05
C LYS A 80 -12.42 -25.53 -0.31
N MET A 81 -12.83 -24.63 0.58
CA MET A 81 -14.11 -24.74 1.29
C MET A 81 -15.28 -24.65 0.32
N LEU A 82 -15.26 -23.71 -0.62
CA LEU A 82 -16.32 -23.58 -1.63
C LEU A 82 -16.40 -24.82 -2.54
N ILE A 83 -15.25 -25.36 -2.96
CA ILE A 83 -15.17 -26.63 -3.70
C ILE A 83 -15.70 -27.79 -2.85
N GLY A 84 -15.38 -27.83 -1.55
CA GLY A 84 -15.90 -28.82 -0.62
C GLY A 84 -17.43 -28.81 -0.56
N VAL A 85 -18.05 -27.64 -0.44
CA VAL A 85 -19.52 -27.48 -0.48
C VAL A 85 -20.09 -27.93 -1.83
N ALA A 86 -19.43 -27.59 -2.94
CA ALA A 86 -19.81 -28.09 -4.26
C ALA A 86 -19.67 -29.61 -4.39
N PHE A 87 -18.70 -30.22 -3.72
CA PHE A 87 -18.48 -31.66 -3.73
C PHE A 87 -19.56 -32.39 -2.91
N THR A 88 -19.93 -31.86 -1.74
CA THR A 88 -20.92 -32.49 -0.85
C THR A 88 -22.36 -32.29 -1.30
N TYR A 89 -22.74 -31.08 -1.72
CA TYR A 89 -24.13 -30.72 -2.05
C TYR A 89 -24.37 -30.57 -3.55
N GLY A 90 -23.31 -30.45 -4.36
CA GLY A 90 -23.40 -30.23 -5.80
C GLY A 90 -23.37 -28.74 -6.17
N LYS A 91 -22.85 -28.45 -7.37
CA LYS A 91 -22.66 -27.08 -7.92
C LYS A 91 -23.95 -26.33 -8.31
N ASP A 92 -25.10 -26.98 -8.24
CA ASP A 92 -26.41 -26.38 -8.54
C ASP A 92 -27.31 -26.31 -7.28
N SER A 93 -26.74 -26.63 -6.12
CA SER A 93 -27.46 -26.64 -4.84
C SER A 93 -27.64 -25.24 -4.27
N VAL A 94 -28.66 -25.11 -3.39
CA VAL A 94 -28.90 -23.88 -2.63
C VAL A 94 -27.72 -23.60 -1.68
N GLN A 95 -27.15 -24.65 -1.10
CA GLN A 95 -26.03 -24.57 -0.16
C GLN A 95 -24.77 -23.98 -0.81
N TYR A 96 -24.52 -24.34 -2.08
CA TYR A 96 -23.42 -23.76 -2.84
C TYR A 96 -23.61 -22.27 -3.10
N GLU A 97 -24.84 -21.82 -3.36
CA GLU A 97 -25.16 -20.40 -3.49
C GLU A 97 -25.04 -19.66 -2.16
N MET A 98 -25.53 -20.26 -1.07
CA MET A 98 -25.41 -19.69 0.28
C MET A 98 -23.95 -19.54 0.73
N ALA A 99 -23.07 -20.43 0.26
CA ALA A 99 -21.61 -20.34 0.50
C ALA A 99 -20.91 -19.29 -0.38
N GLY A 100 -21.66 -18.52 -1.20
CA GLY A 100 -21.12 -17.47 -2.07
C GLY A 100 -20.77 -17.93 -3.49
N GLY A 101 -21.06 -19.18 -3.84
CA GLY A 101 -20.91 -19.70 -5.21
C GLY A 101 -22.05 -19.24 -6.12
N VAL A 102 -21.84 -19.27 -7.44
CA VAL A 102 -22.92 -19.07 -8.42
C VAL A 102 -23.37 -20.43 -8.96
N ARG A 103 -24.67 -20.72 -8.90
CA ARG A 103 -25.22 -21.99 -9.38
C ARG A 103 -24.96 -22.20 -10.87
N LYS A 104 -24.72 -23.46 -11.26
CA LYS A 104 -24.47 -23.82 -12.67
C LYS A 104 -25.63 -23.40 -13.60
N SER A 105 -26.87 -23.58 -13.16
CA SER A 105 -28.06 -23.18 -13.91
C SER A 105 -28.15 -21.66 -14.13
N GLU A 106 -27.77 -20.87 -13.13
CA GLU A 106 -27.76 -19.40 -13.23
C GLU A 106 -26.65 -18.90 -14.17
N HIS A 107 -25.47 -19.53 -14.12
CA HIS A 107 -24.36 -19.20 -15.01
C HIS A 107 -24.72 -19.41 -16.51
N ILE A 108 -25.49 -20.47 -16.83
CA ILE A 108 -25.99 -20.71 -18.20
C ILE A 108 -26.99 -19.62 -18.63
N ARG A 109 -27.90 -19.21 -17.73
CA ARG A 109 -28.86 -18.14 -18.01
C ARG A 109 -28.20 -16.80 -18.28
N ARG A 110 -27.11 -16.46 -17.58
CA ARG A 110 -26.35 -15.21 -17.82
C ARG A 110 -25.65 -15.21 -19.18
N ARG A 111 -25.05 -16.34 -19.59
CA ARG A 111 -24.42 -16.48 -20.93
C ARG A 111 -25.44 -16.50 -22.06
N SER A 112 -26.64 -16.99 -21.81
CA SER A 112 -27.70 -17.13 -22.82
C SER A 112 -28.51 -15.85 -23.05
N LYS A 113 -28.31 -14.76 -22.30
CA LYS A 113 -28.94 -13.47 -22.64
C LYS A 113 -28.14 -12.85 -23.78
N PRO A 114 -28.63 -12.86 -25.04
CA PRO A 114 -27.99 -12.07 -26.09
C PRO A 114 -27.99 -10.61 -25.62
N ARG A 115 -26.85 -9.95 -25.76
CA ARG A 115 -26.76 -8.49 -25.64
C ARG A 115 -27.69 -7.94 -26.71
N THR A 116 -28.92 -7.57 -26.35
CA THR A 116 -29.81 -6.86 -27.26
C THR A 116 -29.07 -5.59 -27.66
N LYS A 117 -28.70 -5.54 -28.93
CA LYS A 117 -28.07 -4.40 -29.58
C LYS A 117 -29.02 -3.22 -29.37
N ALA A 118 -28.58 -2.21 -28.61
CA ALA A 118 -29.34 -0.99 -28.44
C ALA A 118 -29.56 -0.39 -29.83
N GLU A 119 -30.81 -0.40 -30.29
CA GLU A 119 -31.22 0.26 -31.51
C GLU A 119 -30.90 1.75 -31.37
N THR A 120 -30.03 2.24 -32.24
CA THR A 120 -29.79 3.67 -32.42
C THR A 120 -30.99 4.20 -33.21
N PRO A 121 -31.78 5.16 -32.69
CA PRO A 121 -32.83 5.74 -33.50
C PRO A 121 -32.18 6.60 -34.60
N GLU A 122 -32.37 6.17 -35.85
CA GLU A 122 -32.13 6.99 -37.04
C GLU A 122 -33.05 8.21 -37.03
N GLY A 123 -32.50 9.37 -37.35
CA GLY A 123 -33.30 10.55 -37.67
C GLY A 123 -32.59 11.89 -37.51
N GLN A 124 -31.84 12.30 -38.54
CA GLN A 124 -32.14 13.48 -39.36
C GLN A 124 -30.88 14.07 -40.02
N SER A 125 -30.88 13.92 -41.34
CA SER A 125 -30.04 14.60 -42.31
C SER A 125 -30.32 16.10 -42.35
N THR A 126 -29.29 16.95 -42.19
CA THR A 126 -29.25 18.27 -42.83
C THR A 126 -27.83 18.52 -43.38
N LYS A 127 -27.76 18.68 -44.71
CA LYS A 127 -26.57 19.12 -45.46
C LYS A 127 -26.24 20.58 -45.10
N PRO A 128 -24.97 21.01 -45.12
CA PRO A 128 -24.63 22.38 -45.44
C PRO A 128 -24.24 22.49 -46.92
N SER A 129 -24.93 23.40 -47.60
CA SER A 129 -24.66 23.87 -48.96
C SER A 129 -23.29 24.55 -49.06
N ALA A 130 -22.58 24.26 -50.15
CA ALA A 130 -21.44 25.03 -50.63
C ALA A 130 -21.83 26.50 -50.90
N LYS A 131 -20.91 27.42 -50.60
CA LYS A 131 -20.84 28.70 -51.30
C LYS A 131 -19.37 29.03 -51.56
N ALA A 132 -19.11 29.30 -52.85
CA ALA A 132 -17.90 29.86 -53.41
C ALA A 132 -17.70 31.32 -52.99
#